data_AF-A0A259PFQ8-F1
#
_entry.id   AF-A0A259PFQ8-F1
#
_cell.length_a   1.000
_cell.length_b   1.000
_cell.length_c   1.000
_cell.angle_alpha   90.00
_cell.angle_beta   90.00
_cell.angle_gamma   90.00
#
_symmetry.space_group_name_H-M   'P 1'
#
loop_
_entity.id
_entity.type
_entity.pdbx_description
1 polymer ?
#
loop_
_entity_poly.entity_id
_entity_poly.type
_entity_poly.pdbx_seq_one_letter_code
_entity_poly.pdbx_strand_id
1 'polypeptide(L)'
;MPRIDDPAHDREAGIADATPDTTRIDDIRIKAVRALVAPAVLLEELPVTSAVEAVVERGRDDIAAVLHGRDDRLIAVVGPCSIHDHDQAMQYARLLAGAARELADALVVVMRVYFEKPRTTVGWKGYINDPHLDGSFHINEGLRRARRLLLDISALGLPAGTEYLDLLSPQYLADL
;
A
#
# COMPACT_ATOMS: atom_id res chain seq x y z
N MET A 1 6.78 1.09 31.59
CA MET A 1 6.16 1.53 30.32
C MET A 1 4.76 0.95 30.28
N PRO A 2 3.70 1.74 30.02
CA PRO A 2 2.35 1.20 29.86
C PRO A 2 2.35 0.24 28.66
N ARG A 3 1.69 -0.91 28.81
CA ARG A 3 1.49 -1.87 27.72
C ARG A 3 0.64 -1.21 26.63
N ILE A 4 1.13 -1.21 25.39
CA ILE A 4 0.40 -0.74 24.21
C ILE A 4 -0.87 -1.60 24.00
N ASP A 5 -0.81 -2.88 24.35
CA ASP A 5 -1.96 -3.78 24.32
C ASP A 5 -2.76 -3.76 25.64
N ASP A 6 -3.69 -2.80 25.79
CA ASP A 6 -4.77 -2.86 26.80
C ASP A 6 -6.10 -3.19 26.10
N PRO A 7 -6.58 -4.45 26.15
CA PRO A 7 -7.83 -4.84 25.51
C PRO A 7 -9.08 -4.24 26.18
N ALA A 8 -8.96 -3.63 27.35
CA ALA A 8 -10.05 -2.96 28.05
C ALA A 8 -10.11 -1.45 27.75
N HIS A 9 -9.02 -0.84 27.28
CA HIS A 9 -8.97 0.59 26.98
C HIS A 9 -8.14 0.83 25.70
N ASP A 10 -8.82 1.20 24.61
CA ASP A 10 -8.15 1.69 23.40
C ASP A 10 -7.43 3.02 23.68
N ARG A 11 -6.16 2.89 24.08
CA ARG A 11 -5.20 3.96 24.38
C ARG A 11 -4.20 4.16 23.24
N GLU A 12 -4.44 3.58 22.06
CA GLU A 12 -3.54 3.71 20.90
C GLU A 12 -3.57 5.13 20.30
N ALA A 13 -4.62 5.92 20.54
CA ALA A 13 -4.71 7.27 19.98
C ALA A 13 -3.95 8.30 20.84
N GLY A 14 -2.90 8.89 20.26
CA GLY A 14 -2.26 10.11 20.78
C GLY A 14 -3.23 11.29 20.93
N ILE A 15 -2.80 12.35 21.63
CA ILE A 15 -3.62 13.54 21.90
C ILE A 15 -3.92 14.24 20.57
N ALA A 16 -5.16 14.10 20.09
CA ALA A 16 -5.63 14.60 18.80
C ALA A 16 -6.70 15.68 19.02
N ASP A 17 -6.56 16.83 18.36
CA ASP A 17 -7.61 17.86 18.29
C ASP A 17 -8.93 17.24 17.80
N ALA A 18 -10.01 17.45 18.56
CA ALA A 18 -11.30 16.78 18.35
C ALA A 18 -12.10 17.36 17.18
N THR A 19 -12.93 16.54 16.53
CA THR A 19 -13.92 17.00 15.53
C THR A 19 -14.90 17.97 16.18
N PRO A 20 -15.33 19.04 15.49
CA PRO A 20 -16.44 19.86 15.95
C PRO A 20 -17.73 19.02 15.98
N ASP A 21 -18.17 18.63 17.18
CA ASP A 21 -19.47 17.99 17.38
C ASP A 21 -20.55 19.07 17.51
N THR A 22 -21.54 19.03 16.62
CA THR A 22 -22.60 20.04 16.54
C THR A 22 -23.94 19.57 17.09
N THR A 23 -24.13 18.26 17.31
CA THR A 23 -25.42 17.71 17.76
C THR A 23 -25.27 16.47 18.63
N ARG A 24 -26.23 16.22 19.52
CA ARG A 24 -26.25 15.01 20.37
C ARG A 24 -26.63 13.72 19.65
N ILE A 25 -26.84 13.79 18.33
CA ILE A 25 -27.33 12.68 17.50
C ILE A 25 -26.34 12.26 16.41
N ASP A 26 -25.28 13.06 16.22
CA ASP A 26 -24.24 12.84 15.21
C ASP A 26 -22.91 12.54 15.91
N ASP A 27 -22.04 11.74 15.30
CA ASP A 27 -20.70 11.44 15.80
C ASP A 27 -20.56 10.99 17.28
N ILE A 28 -21.64 10.48 17.89
CA ILE A 28 -21.72 10.11 19.34
C ILE A 28 -20.57 9.19 19.81
N ARG A 29 -20.02 8.35 18.91
CA ARG A 29 -18.91 7.42 19.20
C ARG A 29 -17.68 7.67 18.34
N ILE A 30 -17.53 8.86 17.78
CA ILE A 30 -16.40 9.25 16.96
C ILE A 30 -15.43 10.08 17.81
N LYS A 31 -14.22 9.58 18.01
CA LYS A 31 -13.17 10.31 18.76
C LYS A 31 -12.70 11.55 17.99
N ALA A 32 -12.45 11.38 16.69
CA ALA A 32 -12.01 12.44 15.79
C ALA A 32 -12.23 12.03 14.32
N VAL A 33 -12.39 13.03 13.46
CA VAL A 33 -12.47 12.95 12.00
C VAL A 33 -11.41 13.90 11.49
N ARG A 34 -10.54 13.39 10.61
CA ARG A 34 -9.46 14.16 10.00
C ARG A 34 -9.60 14.10 8.49
N ALA A 35 -9.34 15.23 7.84
CA ALA A 35 -9.34 15.28 6.39
C ALA A 35 -8.18 14.44 5.82
N LEU A 36 -8.49 13.62 4.83
CA LEU A 36 -7.49 12.99 3.98
C LEU A 36 -7.14 13.94 2.82
N VAL A 37 -5.88 13.88 2.38
CA VAL A 37 -5.45 14.53 1.14
C VAL A 37 -6.34 14.02 -0.01
N ALA A 38 -6.77 14.89 -0.91
CA ALA A 38 -7.54 14.43 -2.07
C ALA A 38 -6.65 13.57 -2.98
N PRO A 39 -7.17 12.49 -3.62
CA PRO A 39 -6.37 11.65 -4.51
C PRO A 39 -5.66 12.45 -5.61
N ALA A 40 -6.36 13.41 -6.23
CA ALA A 40 -5.81 14.27 -7.29
C ALA A 40 -4.54 15.03 -6.83
N VAL A 41 -4.53 15.54 -5.60
CA VAL A 41 -3.36 16.24 -5.04
C VAL A 41 -2.19 15.28 -4.90
N LEU A 42 -2.43 14.05 -4.45
CA LEU A 42 -1.36 13.06 -4.31
C LEU A 42 -0.83 12.59 -5.68
N LEU A 43 -1.71 12.43 -6.66
CA LEU A 43 -1.36 12.10 -8.05
C LEU A 43 -0.51 13.20 -8.69
N GLU A 44 -0.79 14.48 -8.40
CA GLU A 44 0.01 15.62 -8.84
C GLU A 44 1.37 15.72 -8.10
N GLU A 45 1.40 15.48 -6.79
CA GLU A 45 2.64 15.46 -5.99
C GLU A 45 3.60 14.34 -6.44
N LEU A 46 3.05 13.19 -6.82
CA LEU A 46 3.78 11.97 -7.17
C LEU A 46 3.25 11.39 -8.50
N PRO A 47 3.56 12.04 -9.64
CA PRO A 47 3.02 11.65 -10.94
C PRO A 47 3.64 10.36 -11.46
N VAL A 48 2.84 9.61 -12.21
CA VAL A 48 3.32 8.48 -13.01
C VAL A 48 4.21 9.01 -14.13
N THR A 49 5.38 8.41 -14.29
CA THR A 49 6.25 8.69 -15.43
C THR A 49 5.90 7.74 -16.58
N SER A 50 6.21 8.13 -17.82
CA SER A 50 5.98 7.26 -19.00
C SER A 50 6.68 5.90 -18.90
N ALA A 51 7.84 5.83 -18.22
CA ALA A 51 8.54 4.59 -17.98
C ALA A 51 7.76 3.66 -17.02
N VAL A 52 7.19 4.22 -15.96
CA VAL A 52 6.34 3.49 -15.00
C VAL A 52 5.04 3.06 -15.66
N GLU A 53 4.37 3.96 -16.39
CA GLU A 53 3.15 3.66 -17.15
C GLU A 53 3.35 2.44 -18.05
N ALA A 54 4.44 2.43 -18.82
CA ALA A 54 4.74 1.32 -19.71
C ALA A 54 5.03 0.00 -18.96
N VAL A 55 5.51 0.03 -17.71
CA VAL A 55 5.67 -1.17 -16.87
C VAL A 55 4.32 -1.69 -16.41
N VAL A 56 3.42 -0.80 -15.99
CA VAL A 56 2.07 -1.14 -15.56
C VAL A 56 1.26 -1.71 -16.71
N GLU A 57 1.29 -1.06 -17.88
CA GLU A 57 0.61 -1.53 -19.10
C GLU A 57 1.11 -2.92 -19.51
N ARG A 58 2.43 -3.10 -19.66
CA ARG A 58 2.99 -4.41 -20.02
C ARG A 58 2.67 -5.48 -18.99
N GLY A 59 2.76 -5.16 -17.70
CA GLY A 59 2.42 -6.10 -16.63
C GLY A 59 0.97 -6.57 -16.71
N ARG A 60 0.04 -5.65 -16.98
CA ARG A 60 -1.39 -5.97 -17.15
C ARG A 60 -1.63 -6.79 -18.42
N ASP A 61 -0.99 -6.45 -19.52
CA ASP A 61 -1.11 -7.17 -20.79
C ASP A 61 -0.55 -8.60 -20.69
N ASP A 62 0.62 -8.78 -20.08
CA ASP A 62 1.25 -10.08 -19.86
C ASP A 62 0.37 -10.97 -18.97
N ILE A 63 -0.13 -10.44 -17.86
CA ILE A 63 -1.05 -11.17 -16.96
C ILE A 63 -2.32 -11.56 -17.73
N ALA A 64 -2.91 -10.63 -18.51
CA ALA A 64 -4.10 -10.91 -19.29
C ALA A 64 -3.83 -11.96 -20.38
N ALA A 65 -2.67 -11.95 -21.02
CA ALA A 65 -2.29 -12.96 -22.01
C ALA A 65 -2.23 -14.36 -21.39
N VAL A 66 -1.59 -14.51 -20.23
CA VAL A 66 -1.52 -15.78 -19.49
C VAL A 66 -2.91 -16.25 -19.06
N LEU A 67 -3.72 -15.37 -18.46
CA LEU A 67 -5.08 -15.73 -18.01
C LEU A 67 -6.01 -16.13 -19.16
N HIS A 68 -5.77 -15.62 -20.37
CA HIS A 68 -6.50 -15.99 -21.57
C HIS A 68 -5.86 -17.16 -22.34
N GLY A 69 -4.78 -17.77 -21.83
CA GLY A 69 -4.08 -18.89 -22.47
C GLY A 69 -3.37 -18.53 -23.78
N ARG A 70 -3.02 -17.25 -23.97
CA ARG A 70 -2.26 -16.75 -25.13
C ARG A 70 -0.75 -16.71 -24.88
N ASP A 71 -0.34 -16.92 -23.64
CA ASP A 71 1.04 -16.97 -23.15
C ASP A 71 1.10 -18.13 -22.13
N ASP A 72 2.13 -18.98 -22.24
CA ASP A 72 2.29 -20.20 -21.43
C ASP A 72 3.16 -20.02 -20.19
N ARG A 73 3.67 -18.80 -19.97
CA ARG A 73 4.41 -18.43 -18.75
C ARG A 73 3.53 -18.54 -17.50
N LEU A 74 4.16 -18.76 -16.35
CA LEU A 74 3.49 -18.80 -15.05
C LEU A 74 3.51 -17.40 -14.39
N ILE A 75 2.34 -16.94 -13.92
CA ILE A 75 2.27 -15.73 -13.09
C ILE A 75 2.77 -16.06 -11.68
N ALA A 76 3.80 -15.33 -11.21
CA ALA A 76 4.39 -15.49 -9.89
C ALA A 76 4.24 -14.19 -9.08
N VAL A 77 3.27 -14.16 -8.16
CA VAL A 77 3.08 -13.06 -7.21
C VAL A 77 3.89 -13.35 -5.94
N VAL A 78 5.02 -12.67 -5.76
CA VAL A 78 6.01 -13.01 -4.71
C VAL A 78 6.54 -11.78 -3.99
N GLY A 79 6.69 -11.88 -2.67
CA GLY A 79 7.21 -10.78 -1.85
C GLY A 79 6.84 -10.90 -0.38
N PRO A 80 7.19 -9.89 0.44
CA PRO A 80 6.85 -9.85 1.85
C PRO A 80 5.35 -9.96 2.11
N CYS A 81 4.98 -10.50 3.28
CA CYS A 81 3.56 -10.63 3.64
C CYS A 81 2.86 -9.26 3.74
N SER A 82 3.54 -8.28 4.33
CA SER A 82 3.18 -6.86 4.36
C SER A 82 4.45 -6.02 4.44
N ILE A 83 4.47 -4.90 3.71
CA ILE A 83 5.52 -3.90 3.77
C ILE A 83 5.41 -3.14 5.09
N HIS A 84 6.52 -2.90 5.78
CA HIS A 84 6.60 -2.03 6.95
C HIS A 84 7.77 -1.04 6.89
N ASP A 85 8.68 -1.22 5.92
CA ASP A 85 9.91 -0.46 5.78
C ASP A 85 10.21 -0.28 4.28
N HIS A 86 10.44 0.96 3.88
CA HIS A 86 10.64 1.33 2.47
C HIS A 86 11.97 0.77 1.92
N ASP A 87 13.05 0.89 2.68
CA ASP A 87 14.39 0.57 2.20
C ASP A 87 14.58 -0.94 2.09
N GLN A 88 14.03 -1.70 3.03
CA GLN A 88 13.99 -3.16 2.98
C GLN A 88 13.13 -3.64 1.80
N ALA A 89 11.99 -3.01 1.56
CA ALA A 89 11.15 -3.32 0.38
C ALA A 89 11.90 -3.07 -0.93
N MET A 90 12.61 -1.94 -1.03
CA MET A 90 13.41 -1.61 -2.22
C MET A 90 14.64 -2.51 -2.36
N GLN A 91 15.25 -2.97 -1.26
CA GLN A 91 16.32 -3.96 -1.32
C GLN A 91 15.80 -5.26 -1.94
N TYR A 92 14.65 -5.75 -1.48
CA TYR A 92 14.00 -6.92 -2.05
C TYR A 92 13.63 -6.70 -3.53
N ALA A 93 13.05 -5.56 -3.87
CA ALA A 93 12.65 -5.23 -5.24
C ALA A 93 13.82 -5.27 -6.22
N ARG A 94 15.00 -4.76 -5.83
CA ARG A 94 16.21 -4.80 -6.69
C ARG A 94 16.70 -6.22 -6.95
N LEU A 95 16.66 -7.09 -5.94
CA LEU A 95 17.00 -8.51 -6.09
C LEU A 95 15.98 -9.22 -6.98
N LEU A 96 14.69 -8.99 -6.74
CA LEU A 96 13.60 -9.58 -7.52
C LEU A 96 13.63 -9.12 -8.97
N ALA A 97 13.95 -7.86 -9.25
CA ALA A 97 14.11 -7.34 -10.61
C ALA A 97 15.30 -7.99 -11.35
N GLY A 98 16.32 -8.45 -10.64
CA GLY A 98 17.38 -9.31 -11.22
C GLY A 98 16.82 -10.67 -11.63
N ALA A 99 16.20 -11.38 -10.70
CA ALA A 99 15.63 -12.70 -10.94
C ALA A 99 14.52 -12.70 -12.00
N ALA A 100 13.67 -11.67 -12.02
CA ALA A 100 12.59 -11.52 -13.00
C ALA A 100 13.13 -11.42 -14.44
N ARG A 101 14.29 -10.77 -14.64
CA ARG A 101 14.94 -10.71 -15.95
C ARG A 101 15.53 -12.05 -16.37
N GLU A 102 16.14 -12.78 -15.45
CA GLU A 102 16.71 -14.11 -15.72
C GLU A 102 15.64 -15.16 -16.04
N LEU A 103 14.44 -15.01 -15.50
CA LEU A 103 13.33 -15.96 -15.61
C LEU A 103 12.22 -15.49 -16.57
N ALA A 104 12.46 -14.43 -17.35
CA ALA A 104 11.44 -13.75 -18.15
C ALA A 104 10.77 -14.65 -19.21
N ASP A 105 11.50 -15.67 -19.70
CA ASP A 105 11.01 -16.63 -20.69
C ASP A 105 9.99 -17.62 -20.10
N ALA A 106 9.93 -17.76 -18.77
CA ALA A 106 9.09 -18.75 -18.10
C ALA A 106 8.09 -18.13 -17.11
N LEU A 107 8.38 -16.93 -16.57
CA LEU A 107 7.60 -16.31 -15.51
C LEU A 107 7.17 -14.89 -15.86
N VAL A 108 5.93 -14.56 -15.50
CA VAL A 108 5.46 -13.18 -15.31
C VAL A 108 5.56 -12.87 -13.82
N VAL A 109 6.66 -12.23 -13.41
CA VAL A 109 6.93 -11.92 -12.01
C VAL A 109 6.25 -10.61 -11.60
N VAL A 110 5.48 -10.66 -10.52
CA VAL A 110 4.81 -9.51 -9.91
C VAL A 110 5.25 -9.43 -8.45
N MET A 111 5.81 -8.28 -8.03
CA MET A 111 6.16 -8.09 -6.64
C MET A 111 4.90 -7.95 -5.78
N ARG A 112 4.79 -8.73 -4.72
CA ARG A 112 3.78 -8.55 -3.68
C ARG A 112 4.11 -7.32 -2.83
N VAL A 113 3.27 -6.30 -2.88
CA VAL A 113 3.43 -5.01 -2.17
C VAL A 113 2.18 -4.71 -1.34
N TYR A 114 1.93 -5.52 -0.32
CA TYR A 114 0.74 -5.37 0.54
C TYR A 114 1.04 -4.41 1.67
N PHE A 115 0.20 -3.41 1.92
CA PHE A 115 0.44 -2.41 2.96
C PHE A 115 -0.13 -2.81 4.32
N GLU A 116 -1.07 -3.74 4.34
CA GLU A 116 -1.82 -4.10 5.54
C GLU A 116 -2.03 -5.61 5.61
N LYS A 117 -2.38 -6.09 6.80
CA LYS A 117 -2.85 -7.46 7.01
C LYS A 117 -4.17 -7.38 7.78
N PRO A 118 -5.29 -7.85 7.22
CA PRO A 118 -6.56 -7.85 7.96
C PRO A 118 -6.44 -8.74 9.20
N ARG A 119 -6.89 -8.23 10.35
CA ARG A 119 -6.79 -8.89 11.66
C ARG A 119 -8.08 -8.69 12.45
N THR A 120 -8.46 -9.71 13.23
CA THR A 120 -9.56 -9.65 14.20
C THR A 120 -9.07 -9.36 15.62
N THR A 121 -7.74 -9.34 15.84
CA THR A 121 -7.09 -8.96 17.10
C THR A 121 -6.39 -7.61 16.96
N VAL A 122 -6.18 -6.94 18.10
CA VAL A 122 -5.40 -5.69 18.17
C VAL A 122 -3.94 -5.95 17.77
N GLY A 123 -3.32 -4.94 17.17
CA GLY A 123 -1.96 -4.98 16.61
C GLY A 123 -1.80 -3.98 15.47
N TRP A 124 -0.57 -3.89 14.96
CA TRP A 124 -0.19 -2.92 13.93
C TRP A 124 -1.12 -2.92 12.70
N LYS A 125 -1.50 -1.71 12.28
CA LYS A 125 -2.55 -1.45 11.28
C LYS A 125 -2.05 -1.31 9.86
N GLY A 126 -0.74 -1.43 9.65
CA GLY A 126 -0.13 -1.43 8.34
C GLY A 126 0.53 -0.11 7.96
N TYR A 127 1.25 -0.14 6.84
CA TYR A 127 2.15 0.92 6.39
C TYR A 127 1.45 2.21 5.98
N ILE A 128 0.21 2.11 5.49
CA ILE A 128 -0.63 3.27 5.18
C ILE A 128 -1.21 3.83 6.49
N ASN A 129 -1.84 2.98 7.31
CA ASN A 129 -2.52 3.45 8.50
C ASN A 129 -1.57 3.99 9.57
N ASP A 130 -0.49 3.28 9.88
CA ASP A 130 0.43 3.59 10.97
C ASP A 130 1.90 3.51 10.49
N PRO A 131 2.36 4.48 9.69
CA PRO A 131 3.66 4.44 9.00
C PRO A 131 4.87 4.53 9.93
N HIS A 132 4.68 4.90 11.20
CA HIS A 132 5.74 5.04 12.20
C HIS A 132 5.77 3.88 13.20
N LEU A 133 4.83 2.92 13.10
CA LEU A 133 4.71 1.76 13.99
C LEU A 133 4.54 2.15 15.47
N ASP A 134 3.91 3.28 15.74
CA ASP A 134 3.76 3.87 17.07
C ASP A 134 2.30 4.16 17.45
N GLY A 135 1.33 3.80 16.59
CA GLY A 135 -0.09 4.06 16.81
C GLY A 135 -0.51 5.50 16.52
N SER A 136 0.32 6.30 15.85
CA SER A 136 0.03 7.72 15.57
C SER A 136 -1.03 7.95 14.49
N PHE A 137 -1.30 6.95 13.65
CA PHE A 137 -2.26 7.01 12.55
C PHE A 137 -2.04 8.14 11.53
N HIS A 138 -0.78 8.39 11.15
CA HIS A 138 -0.41 9.40 10.14
C HIS A 138 -0.75 8.98 8.69
N ILE A 139 -2.04 8.72 8.39
CA ILE A 139 -2.52 8.16 7.11
C ILE A 139 -2.09 8.98 5.88
N ASN A 140 -2.15 10.32 5.95
CA ASN A 140 -1.72 11.17 4.83
C ASN A 140 -0.22 11.01 4.50
N GLU A 141 0.61 10.70 5.50
CA GLU A 141 2.01 10.37 5.28
C GLU A 141 2.15 8.94 4.75
N GLY A 142 1.41 7.99 5.32
CA GLY A 142 1.38 6.60 4.86
C GLY A 142 0.98 6.46 3.39
N LEU A 143 -0.04 7.20 2.93
CA LEU A 143 -0.45 7.25 1.52
C LEU A 143 0.68 7.75 0.60
N ARG A 144 1.37 8.82 0.99
CA ARG A 144 2.55 9.32 0.25
C ARG A 144 3.67 8.30 0.19
N ARG A 145 3.99 7.67 1.33
CA ARG A 145 5.03 6.64 1.41
C ARG A 145 4.69 5.40 0.58
N ALA A 146 3.43 4.96 0.60
CA ALA A 146 2.94 3.82 -0.17
C ALA A 146 3.01 4.09 -1.69
N ARG A 147 2.50 5.25 -2.13
CA ARG A 147 2.56 5.65 -3.54
C ARG A 147 4.00 5.80 -4.03
N ARG A 148 4.86 6.44 -3.23
CA ARG A 148 6.28 6.58 -3.54
C ARG A 148 6.96 5.22 -3.73
N LEU A 149 6.69 4.27 -2.84
CA LEU A 149 7.24 2.93 -2.93
C LEU A 149 6.81 2.21 -4.23
N LEU A 150 5.53 2.29 -4.60
CA LEU A 150 5.04 1.68 -5.84
C LEU A 150 5.71 2.32 -7.08
N LEU A 151 5.84 3.65 -7.11
CA LEU A 151 6.58 4.35 -8.17
C LEU A 151 8.04 3.88 -8.25
N ASP A 152 8.72 3.77 -7.11
CA ASP A 152 10.13 3.37 -7.04
C ASP A 152 10.32 1.90 -7.46
N ILE A 153 9.39 1.00 -7.10
CA ILE A 153 9.39 -0.40 -7.54
C ILE A 153 9.18 -0.49 -9.06
N SER A 154 8.16 0.19 -9.59
CA SER A 154 7.87 0.17 -11.02
C SER A 154 8.98 0.83 -11.85
N ALA A 155 9.70 1.81 -11.29
CA ALA A 155 10.89 2.39 -11.92
C ALA A 155 12.05 1.39 -12.10
N LEU A 156 12.06 0.27 -11.36
CA LEU A 156 12.98 -0.85 -11.59
C LEU A 156 12.55 -1.77 -12.75
N GLY A 157 11.41 -1.50 -13.39
CA GLY A 157 10.83 -2.35 -14.42
C GLY A 157 9.99 -3.50 -13.88
N LEU A 158 9.63 -3.48 -12.59
CA LEU A 158 8.97 -4.58 -11.90
C LEU A 158 7.49 -4.24 -11.62
N PRO A 159 6.51 -5.02 -12.13
CA PRO A 159 5.11 -4.84 -11.77
C PRO A 159 4.86 -5.09 -10.27
N ALA A 160 3.95 -4.34 -9.67
CA ALA A 160 3.53 -4.50 -8.29
C ALA A 160 2.09 -5.05 -8.19
N GLY A 161 1.83 -5.85 -7.16
CA GLY A 161 0.51 -6.38 -6.83
C GLY A 161 0.19 -6.11 -5.37
N THR A 162 -0.97 -5.49 -5.12
CA THR A 162 -1.46 -5.18 -3.77
C THR A 162 -2.89 -5.69 -3.56
N GLU A 163 -3.33 -5.73 -2.31
CA GLU A 163 -4.69 -6.08 -1.91
C GLU A 163 -5.42 -4.82 -1.47
N TYR A 164 -6.60 -4.58 -2.06
CA TYR A 164 -7.47 -3.46 -1.69
C TYR A 164 -8.47 -3.91 -0.62
N LEU A 165 -8.30 -3.38 0.59
CA LEU A 165 -9.12 -3.74 1.77
C LEU A 165 -10.31 -2.78 1.99
N ASP A 166 -10.37 -1.69 1.22
CA ASP A 166 -11.41 -0.67 1.27
C ASP A 166 -11.64 -0.04 -0.12
N LEU A 167 -12.63 0.84 -0.23
CA LEU A 167 -13.04 1.47 -1.49
C LEU A 167 -12.34 2.82 -1.79
N LEU A 168 -11.62 3.38 -0.82
CA LEU A 168 -10.94 4.68 -0.91
C LEU A 168 -9.49 4.54 -1.36
N SER A 169 -8.74 3.63 -0.76
CA SER A 169 -7.32 3.42 -1.03
C SER A 169 -6.98 3.16 -2.52
N PRO A 170 -7.83 2.48 -3.34
CA PRO A 170 -7.56 2.36 -4.78
C PRO A 170 -7.43 3.71 -5.49
N GLN A 171 -8.14 4.75 -5.06
CA GLN A 171 -8.11 6.05 -5.75
C GLN A 171 -6.74 6.73 -5.69
N TYR A 172 -5.88 6.32 -4.74
CA TYR A 172 -4.55 6.88 -4.54
C TYR A 172 -3.44 6.08 -5.23
N LEU A 173 -3.70 4.81 -5.58
CA LEU A 173 -2.66 3.83 -5.88
C LEU A 173 -2.93 2.97 -7.13
N ALA A 174 -4.17 2.87 -7.62
CA ALA A 174 -4.54 1.87 -8.64
C ALA A 174 -4.04 2.17 -10.06
N ASP A 175 -3.46 3.34 -10.28
CA ASP A 175 -2.70 3.67 -11.49
C ASP A 175 -1.32 3.00 -11.54
N LEU A 176 -0.87 2.36 -10.45
CA LEU A 176 0.44 1.73 -10.27
C LEU A 176 0.38 0.21 -10.14
#